data_AF-A0A2E2VSG1-F1
#
_entry.id   AF-A0A2E2VSG1-F1
#
_cell.length_a   1.000
_cell.length_b   1.000
_cell.length_c   1.000
_cell.angle_alpha   90.00
_cell.angle_beta   90.00
_cell.angle_gamma   90.00
#
_symmetry.space_group_name_H-M   'P 1'
#
loop_
_entity.id
_entity.type
_entity.pdbx_description
1 polymer ?
#
loop_
_entity_poly.entity_id
_entity_poly.type
_entity_poly.pdbx_seq_one_letter_code
_entity_poly.pdbx_strand_id
1 'polypeptide(L)'
;MKRETPALKRLNRSIVLTLFFLLTGCGLMEPIPDVPARLTMAQLDNYDTRLYRQPIERFTPYRLQKMASELHLVPKVEQVIFLVDGAFPRQSHDSQVSDNNGYDIVRRFSHSMPRPKIKTVLITSRNLAQSNKNYNENEFDEVVVTTSPIDNRAVGVNQLVEQFLSESDVPTAVILVTENMAQPARKSDITFQLQYVVGQQRNACFYNILMSMRNIASFPLEFGNCGFSLSSKSLSHPREMSHFVGRVLFKGPADSDGDGIYDYRDRCPDTSVGRVVNYDGCYRFESGR
;
A
#
# COMPACT_ATOMS: atom_id res chain seq x y z
N MET A 1 12.48 -39.68 71.28
CA MET A 1 13.77 -39.45 70.60
C MET A 1 13.82 -38.00 70.14
N LYS A 2 14.74 -37.21 70.73
CA LYS A 2 15.03 -35.82 70.39
C LYS A 2 15.65 -35.73 68.98
N ARG A 3 15.28 -34.73 68.19
CA ARG A 3 16.10 -34.26 67.06
C ARG A 3 16.21 -32.73 67.12
N GLU A 4 17.46 -32.30 67.15
CA GLU A 4 17.94 -30.95 67.36
C GLU A 4 17.90 -30.13 66.06
N THR A 5 17.68 -28.83 66.21
CA THR A 5 17.81 -27.79 65.19
C THR A 5 19.28 -27.41 65.00
N PRO A 6 19.79 -27.21 63.77
CA PRO A 6 21.08 -26.57 63.56
C PRO A 6 20.95 -25.04 63.45
N ALA A 7 21.75 -24.36 64.27
CA ALA A 7 21.91 -22.92 64.32
C ALA A 7 22.65 -22.36 63.08
N LEU A 8 22.05 -21.38 62.40
CA LEU A 8 22.71 -20.54 61.41
C LEU A 8 23.62 -19.53 62.13
N LYS A 9 24.93 -19.66 61.86
CA LYS A 9 26.02 -18.87 62.45
C LYS A 9 25.88 -17.39 62.13
N ARG A 10 26.14 -16.56 63.16
CA ARG A 10 26.23 -15.09 63.11
C ARG A 10 27.24 -14.65 62.04
N LEU A 11 26.75 -14.06 60.96
CA LEU A 11 27.58 -13.33 60.00
C LEU A 11 28.02 -12.00 60.64
N ASN A 12 29.32 -11.74 60.63
CA ASN A 12 29.93 -10.64 61.38
C ASN A 12 29.53 -9.28 60.79
N ARG A 13 28.87 -8.41 61.58
CA ARG A 13 28.32 -7.11 61.14
C ARG A 13 29.36 -6.21 60.46
N SER A 14 30.64 -6.32 60.83
CA SER A 14 31.72 -5.54 60.22
C SER A 14 31.96 -5.87 58.74
N ILE A 15 31.71 -7.11 58.30
CA ILE A 15 31.93 -7.54 56.90
C ILE A 15 30.79 -7.03 56.00
N VAL A 16 29.56 -7.00 56.52
CA VAL A 16 28.41 -6.44 55.79
C VAL A 16 28.56 -4.93 55.61
N LEU A 17 29.09 -4.22 56.62
CA LEU A 17 29.33 -2.78 56.54
C LEU A 17 30.44 -2.43 55.54
N THR A 18 31.51 -3.24 55.44
CA THR A 18 32.61 -2.99 54.49
C THR A 18 32.18 -3.23 53.05
N LEU A 19 31.32 -4.22 52.78
CA LEU A 19 30.78 -4.44 51.43
C LEU A 19 29.87 -3.29 50.96
N PHE A 20 29.16 -2.63 51.89
CA PHE A 20 28.28 -1.51 51.56
C PHE A 20 29.06 -0.24 51.17
N PHE A 21 30.23 -0.01 51.78
CA PHE A 21 31.10 1.13 51.45
C PHE A 21 31.89 0.95 50.15
N LEU A 22 32.09 -0.28 49.67
CA LEU A 22 32.78 -0.54 48.39
C LEU A 22 31.87 -0.32 47.16
N LEU A 23 30.55 -0.26 47.32
CA LEU A 23 29.58 -0.08 46.23
C LEU A 23 29.19 1.39 45.96
N THR A 24 29.64 2.34 46.76
CA THR A 24 29.33 3.78 46.58
C THR A 24 30.44 4.57 45.86
N GLY A 25 31.48 3.88 45.39
CA GLY A 25 32.70 4.47 44.86
C GLY A 25 32.78 4.60 43.34
N CYS A 26 31.75 5.11 42.65
CA CYS A 26 31.84 5.59 41.26
C CYS A 26 30.74 6.65 41.00
N GLY A 27 30.83 7.77 41.71
CA GLY A 27 30.08 9.00 41.42
C GLY A 27 31.05 10.17 41.31
N LEU A 28 32.08 10.03 40.48
CA LEU A 28 32.93 11.18 40.14
C LEU A 28 32.15 12.08 39.19
N MET A 29 31.89 13.28 39.69
CA MET A 29 31.23 14.40 39.05
C MET A 29 31.96 14.77 37.74
N GLU A 30 31.31 14.65 36.60
CA GLU A 30 31.67 15.52 35.48
C GLU A 30 31.29 16.95 35.87
N PRO A 31 32.20 17.92 35.78
CA PRO A 31 31.85 19.31 35.98
C PRO A 31 30.89 19.72 34.86
N ILE A 32 29.65 20.03 35.22
CA ILE A 32 28.72 20.69 34.30
C ILE A 32 29.38 22.01 33.89
N PRO A 33 29.61 22.26 32.59
CA PRO A 33 30.13 23.55 32.16
C PRO A 33 29.13 24.64 32.56
N ASP A 34 29.59 25.55 33.42
CA ASP A 34 28.79 26.68 33.90
C ASP A 34 28.71 27.71 32.76
N VAL A 35 27.64 27.60 31.96
CA VAL A 35 27.39 28.51 30.85
C VAL A 35 26.68 29.74 31.42
N PRO A 36 27.30 30.93 31.39
CA PRO A 36 26.66 32.14 31.92
C PRO A 36 25.40 32.43 31.10
N ALA A 37 24.24 32.39 31.76
CA ALA A 37 22.96 32.75 31.16
C ALA A 37 23.00 34.24 30.76
N ARG A 38 23.30 34.53 29.50
CA ARG A 38 23.05 35.87 28.95
C ARG A 38 21.55 36.02 28.78
N LEU A 39 20.97 36.99 29.50
CA LEU A 39 19.57 37.47 29.39
C LEU A 39 19.23 38.12 28.03
N THR A 40 19.99 37.81 26.98
CA THR A 40 19.51 37.91 25.61
C THR A 40 19.17 36.50 25.18
N MET A 41 18.16 35.91 25.82
CA MET A 41 17.49 34.76 25.23
C MET A 41 17.03 35.21 23.86
N ALA A 42 17.60 34.62 22.80
CA ALA A 42 16.99 34.70 21.49
C ALA A 42 15.53 34.31 21.70
N GLN A 43 14.62 35.25 21.43
CA GLN A 43 13.20 35.00 21.57
C GLN A 43 12.86 33.96 20.51
N LEU A 44 12.80 32.70 20.92
CA LEU A 44 12.27 31.64 20.09
C LEU A 44 10.78 31.91 20.00
N ASP A 45 10.38 32.63 18.97
CA ASP A 45 9.00 32.58 18.51
C ASP A 45 8.64 31.11 18.29
N ASN A 46 7.39 30.76 18.59
CA ASN A 46 6.89 29.42 18.30
C ASN A 46 7.17 29.11 16.83
N TYR A 47 8.08 28.17 16.60
CA TYR A 47 8.43 27.74 15.26
C TYR A 47 7.14 27.29 14.57
N ASP A 48 6.81 27.85 13.39
CA ASP A 48 5.59 27.46 12.69
C ASP A 48 5.78 26.04 12.12
N THR A 49 5.52 25.06 12.97
CA THR A 49 5.56 23.64 12.64
C THR A 49 4.48 23.25 11.64
N ARG A 50 3.56 24.15 11.23
CA ARG A 50 2.62 23.84 10.13
C ARG A 50 3.35 23.53 8.83
N LEU A 51 4.51 24.15 8.58
CA LEU A 51 5.36 23.83 7.42
C LEU A 51 6.03 22.45 7.53
N TYR A 52 6.20 21.93 8.74
CA TYR A 52 6.77 20.60 9.03
C TYR A 52 5.71 19.52 9.32
N ARG A 53 4.43 19.88 9.37
CA ARG A 53 3.31 18.92 9.42
C ARG A 53 3.02 18.28 8.06
N GLN A 54 3.61 18.80 6.99
CA GLN A 54 3.62 18.10 5.71
C GLN A 54 4.82 17.16 5.67
N PRO A 55 4.64 15.88 5.27
CA PRO A 55 5.73 14.93 5.18
C PRO A 55 6.89 15.51 4.37
N ILE A 56 8.10 15.47 4.94
CA ILE A 56 9.34 15.86 4.25
C ILE A 56 9.61 14.93 3.05
N GLU A 57 8.98 13.75 3.01
CA GLU A 57 8.87 12.98 1.78
C GLU A 57 7.93 13.70 0.80
N ARG A 58 8.49 14.59 -0.03
CA ARG A 58 7.85 14.98 -1.28
C ARG A 58 7.66 13.71 -2.12
N PHE A 59 6.50 13.06 -1.97
CA PHE A 59 6.07 12.02 -2.88
C PHE A 59 5.99 12.65 -4.28
N THR A 60 7.03 12.45 -5.07
CA THR A 60 7.12 12.96 -6.43
C THR A 60 6.78 11.80 -7.35
N PRO A 61 5.57 11.77 -7.94
CA PRO A 61 5.12 10.64 -8.73
C PRO A 61 6.05 10.39 -9.91
N TYR A 62 6.38 9.12 -10.17
CA TYR A 62 7.08 8.74 -11.38
C TYR A 62 6.06 8.61 -12.51
N ARG A 63 6.16 9.47 -13.53
CA ARG A 63 5.19 9.48 -14.63
C ARG A 63 5.37 8.25 -15.52
N LEU A 64 4.37 7.38 -15.54
CA LEU A 64 4.42 6.11 -16.28
C LEU A 64 4.39 6.27 -17.80
N GLN A 65 3.99 7.44 -18.33
CA GLN A 65 3.85 7.64 -19.78
C GLN A 65 5.12 7.29 -20.55
N LYS A 66 6.27 7.77 -20.07
CA LYS A 66 7.56 7.55 -20.72
C LYS A 66 7.94 6.07 -20.70
N MET A 67 7.79 5.43 -19.55
CA MET A 67 8.08 4.01 -19.37
C MET A 67 7.16 3.14 -20.23
N ALA A 68 5.86 3.45 -20.28
CA ALA A 68 4.89 2.72 -21.08
C ALA A 68 5.20 2.81 -22.58
N SER A 69 5.59 3.99 -23.07
CA SER A 69 6.00 4.14 -24.47
C SER A 69 7.31 3.43 -24.79
N GLU A 70 8.32 3.51 -23.91
CA GLU A 70 9.65 2.91 -24.14
C GLU A 70 9.60 1.38 -24.11
N LEU A 71 8.72 0.81 -23.27
CA LEU A 71 8.54 -0.63 -23.14
C LEU A 71 7.38 -1.17 -24.00
N HIS A 72 6.80 -0.36 -24.88
CA HIS A 72 5.67 -0.74 -25.73
C HIS A 72 4.51 -1.39 -24.96
N LEU A 73 4.21 -0.91 -23.75
CA LEU A 73 3.19 -1.48 -22.89
C LEU A 73 1.79 -1.21 -23.44
N VAL A 74 0.91 -2.21 -23.32
CA VAL A 74 -0.48 -2.12 -23.79
C VAL A 74 -1.39 -1.75 -22.61
N PRO A 75 -2.30 -0.77 -22.75
CA PRO A 75 -3.31 -0.48 -21.75
C PRO A 75 -4.17 -1.71 -21.45
N LYS A 76 -4.41 -1.96 -20.16
CA LYS A 76 -5.18 -3.10 -19.65
C LYS A 76 -6.51 -2.68 -19.04
N VAL A 77 -6.61 -1.44 -18.57
CA VAL A 77 -7.72 -0.94 -17.74
C VAL A 77 -8.20 0.42 -18.24
N GLU A 78 -9.51 0.59 -18.31
CA GLU A 78 -10.19 1.83 -18.71
C GLU A 78 -10.94 2.50 -17.55
N GLN A 79 -11.24 1.74 -16.48
CA GLN A 79 -11.87 2.23 -15.27
C GLN A 79 -11.16 1.73 -14.00
N VAL A 80 -10.95 2.61 -13.02
CA VAL A 80 -10.47 2.24 -11.69
C VAL A 80 -11.53 2.60 -10.64
N ILE A 81 -11.98 1.60 -9.89
CA ILE A 81 -12.87 1.77 -8.75
C ILE A 81 -12.05 1.62 -7.47
N PHE A 82 -11.91 2.69 -6.70
CA PHE A 82 -11.31 2.66 -5.37
C PHE A 82 -12.39 2.44 -4.32
N LEU A 83 -12.23 1.41 -3.48
CA LEU A 83 -13.00 1.23 -2.26
C LEU A 83 -12.09 1.55 -1.09
N VAL A 84 -12.37 2.63 -0.38
CA VAL A 84 -11.59 3.02 0.80
C VAL A 84 -12.46 2.80 2.02
N ASP A 85 -12.16 1.72 2.76
CA ASP A 85 -12.64 1.54 4.12
C ASP A 85 -12.11 2.71 4.96
N GLY A 86 -12.94 3.33 5.77
CA GLY A 86 -12.50 4.50 6.54
C GLY A 86 -12.44 4.24 8.04
N ALA A 87 -12.51 3.00 8.49
CA ALA A 87 -12.26 2.67 9.89
C ALA A 87 -10.74 2.71 10.27
N PHE A 88 -9.93 3.58 9.65
CA PHE A 88 -8.51 3.70 10.03
C PHE A 88 -8.38 4.41 11.39
N PRO A 89 -7.80 3.79 12.42
CA PRO A 89 -7.54 4.45 13.69
C PRO A 89 -6.63 5.66 13.47
N ARG A 90 -7.04 6.84 13.94
CA ARG A 90 -6.10 7.96 14.08
C ARG A 90 -5.05 7.56 15.12
N GLN A 91 -3.83 7.25 14.71
CA GLN A 91 -2.74 7.03 15.67
C GLN A 91 -2.42 8.36 16.37
N SER A 92 -2.95 8.50 17.58
CA SER A 92 -2.53 9.52 18.53
C SER A 92 -1.32 8.99 19.30
N HIS A 93 -0.11 9.11 18.76
CA HIS A 93 1.08 9.32 19.60
C HIS A 93 2.29 9.69 18.73
N ASP A 94 2.81 10.88 19.06
CA ASP A 94 4.22 11.28 18.96
C ASP A 94 4.91 11.17 17.59
N SER A 95 5.05 12.33 16.94
CA SER A 95 6.21 12.72 16.14
C SER A 95 6.78 11.67 15.16
N GLN A 96 6.18 11.54 13.98
CA GLN A 96 6.83 11.86 12.68
C GLN A 96 6.13 11.29 11.45
N VAL A 97 5.12 10.42 11.57
CA VAL A 97 4.59 9.72 10.40
C VAL A 97 3.08 9.50 10.54
N SER A 98 2.27 10.43 10.05
CA SER A 98 0.83 10.21 9.82
C SER A 98 0.61 9.55 8.45
N ASP A 99 1.35 8.47 8.13
CA ASP A 99 1.47 8.00 6.72
C ASP A 99 0.47 6.95 6.26
N ASN A 100 -0.49 6.52 7.07
CA ASN A 100 -1.37 5.41 6.67
C ASN A 100 -2.85 5.80 6.57
N ASN A 101 -3.12 6.97 5.99
CA ASN A 101 -4.47 7.30 5.56
C ASN A 101 -4.73 6.62 4.21
N GLY A 102 -5.69 5.69 4.11
CA GLY A 102 -5.98 4.98 2.85
C GLY A 102 -6.23 5.91 1.66
N TYR A 103 -6.75 7.12 1.89
CA TYR A 103 -6.91 8.15 0.86
C TYR A 103 -5.59 8.69 0.30
N ASP A 104 -4.51 8.72 1.09
CA ASP A 104 -3.19 9.16 0.61
C ASP A 104 -2.63 8.17 -0.43
N ILE A 105 -2.88 6.87 -0.26
CA ILE A 105 -2.55 5.85 -1.26
C ILE A 105 -3.31 6.10 -2.56
N VAL A 106 -4.62 6.40 -2.47
CA VAL A 106 -5.43 6.70 -3.66
C VAL A 106 -4.93 7.96 -4.36
N ARG A 107 -4.62 9.03 -3.60
CA ARG A 107 -4.03 10.26 -4.13
C ARG A 107 -2.69 10.00 -4.83
N ARG A 108 -1.78 9.25 -4.20
CA ARG A 108 -0.49 8.87 -4.78
C ARG A 108 -0.65 8.05 -6.06
N PHE A 109 -1.59 7.09 -6.06
CA PHE A 109 -1.93 6.30 -7.24
C PHE A 109 -2.40 7.22 -8.37
N SER A 110 -3.39 8.07 -8.08
CA SER A 110 -3.98 9.01 -9.04
C SER A 110 -2.92 9.92 -9.67
N HIS A 111 -2.02 10.49 -8.86
CA HIS A 111 -0.91 11.31 -9.34
C HIS A 111 0.15 10.56 -10.16
N SER A 112 0.27 9.24 -9.99
CA SER A 112 1.18 8.38 -10.76
C SER A 112 0.57 7.86 -12.07
N MET A 113 -0.74 8.06 -12.31
CA MET A 113 -1.41 7.59 -13.53
C MET A 113 -0.91 8.33 -14.80
N PRO A 114 -0.85 7.64 -15.95
CA PRO A 114 -0.56 8.21 -17.27
C PRO A 114 -1.68 9.17 -17.76
N ARG A 115 -1.43 9.88 -18.87
CA ARG A 115 -2.45 10.67 -19.59
C ARG A 115 -2.62 10.10 -21.02
N PRO A 116 -3.84 9.94 -21.58
CA PRO A 116 -5.14 10.44 -21.12
C PRO A 116 -5.66 9.77 -19.85
N LYS A 117 -6.61 10.44 -19.18
CA LYS A 117 -7.10 10.07 -17.85
C LYS A 117 -8.03 8.84 -17.96
N ILE A 118 -7.74 7.83 -17.16
CA ILE A 118 -8.57 6.64 -16.96
C ILE A 118 -9.75 7.02 -16.07
N LYS A 119 -10.95 6.48 -16.33
CA LYS A 119 -12.14 6.81 -15.52
C LYS A 119 -11.91 6.39 -14.07
N THR A 120 -12.04 7.30 -13.11
CA THR A 120 -11.87 6.97 -11.69
C THR A 120 -13.15 7.14 -10.89
N VAL A 121 -13.51 6.09 -10.15
CA VAL A 121 -14.64 6.07 -9.20
C VAL A 121 -14.09 5.87 -7.80
N LEU A 122 -14.47 6.69 -6.84
CA LEU A 122 -14.17 6.46 -5.43
C LEU A 122 -15.45 6.10 -4.67
N ILE A 123 -15.46 4.94 -4.01
CA ILE A 123 -16.51 4.51 -3.08
C ILE A 123 -15.93 4.59 -1.66
N THR A 124 -16.58 5.38 -0.80
CA THR A 124 -16.12 5.59 0.57
C THR A 124 -17.26 5.96 1.53
N SER A 125 -17.04 5.97 2.84
CA SER A 125 -18.11 6.26 3.81
C SER A 125 -18.20 7.73 4.26
N ARG A 126 -19.44 8.17 4.57
CA ARG A 126 -19.84 9.57 4.84
C ARG A 126 -19.03 10.28 5.91
N ASN A 127 -18.65 9.60 6.98
CA ASN A 127 -17.89 10.21 8.08
C ASN A 127 -16.45 10.59 7.70
N LEU A 128 -15.92 10.07 6.59
CA LEU A 128 -14.49 10.19 6.26
C LEU A 128 -14.21 11.10 5.08
N ALA A 129 -15.12 11.16 4.09
CA ALA A 129 -15.08 12.18 3.03
C ALA A 129 -15.09 13.60 3.62
N GLN A 130 -15.88 13.84 4.66
CA GLN A 130 -15.98 15.16 5.32
C GLN A 130 -14.83 15.48 6.29
N SER A 131 -14.05 14.48 6.70
CA SER A 131 -13.04 14.60 7.76
C SER A 131 -11.64 14.90 7.22
N ASN A 132 -11.36 14.56 5.94
CA ASN A 132 -10.04 14.73 5.34
C ASN A 132 -9.91 16.05 4.57
N LYS A 133 -9.33 17.06 5.21
CA LYS A 133 -9.06 18.39 4.60
C LYS A 133 -8.07 18.38 3.42
N ASN A 134 -7.39 17.27 3.17
CA ASN A 134 -6.42 17.11 2.08
C ASN A 134 -6.99 16.38 0.85
N TYR A 135 -8.29 16.06 0.87
CA TYR A 135 -8.98 15.37 -0.22
C TYR A 135 -9.67 16.40 -1.13
N ASN A 136 -9.47 16.28 -2.44
CA ASN A 136 -10.17 17.09 -3.44
C ASN A 136 -11.05 16.16 -4.28
N GLU A 137 -12.37 16.22 -4.07
CA GLU A 137 -13.36 15.43 -4.81
C GLU A 137 -13.21 15.58 -6.33
N ASN A 138 -12.74 16.74 -6.80
CA ASN A 138 -12.50 17.02 -8.21
C ASN A 138 -11.35 16.21 -8.85
N GLU A 139 -10.61 15.43 -8.07
CA GLU A 139 -9.56 14.54 -8.58
C GLU A 139 -10.15 13.26 -9.22
N PHE A 140 -11.36 12.87 -8.82
CA PHE A 140 -12.08 11.69 -9.31
C PHE A 140 -13.19 12.08 -10.27
N ASP A 141 -13.52 11.18 -11.20
CA ASP A 141 -14.61 11.44 -12.14
C ASP A 141 -15.97 11.17 -11.48
N GLU A 142 -16.02 10.25 -10.51
CA GLU A 142 -17.20 9.97 -9.70
C GLU A 142 -16.81 9.65 -8.24
N VAL A 143 -17.60 10.16 -7.28
CA VAL A 143 -17.42 9.87 -5.85
C VAL A 143 -18.75 9.43 -5.26
N VAL A 144 -18.79 8.20 -4.75
CA VAL A 144 -19.96 7.61 -4.10
C VAL A 144 -19.70 7.50 -2.60
N VAL A 145 -20.58 8.13 -1.83
CA VAL A 145 -20.47 8.20 -0.37
C VAL A 145 -21.52 7.30 0.30
N THR A 146 -21.09 6.19 0.89
CA THR A 146 -21.93 5.23 1.63
C THR A 146 -22.27 5.74 3.03
N THR A 147 -23.43 5.34 3.57
CA THR A 147 -23.87 5.74 4.92
C THR A 147 -23.16 4.97 6.04
N SER A 148 -22.52 3.84 5.72
CA SER A 148 -21.84 2.95 6.66
C SER A 148 -20.38 2.73 6.22
N PRO A 149 -19.45 2.47 7.15
CA PRO A 149 -18.09 2.05 6.82
C PRO A 149 -18.08 0.85 5.87
N ILE A 150 -17.06 0.76 5.02
CA ILE A 150 -16.86 -0.38 4.12
C ILE A 150 -16.16 -1.50 4.92
N ASP A 151 -16.92 -2.11 5.82
CA ASP A 151 -16.50 -3.23 6.67
C ASP A 151 -17.41 -4.45 6.47
N ASN A 152 -17.26 -5.47 7.33
CA ASN A 152 -18.07 -6.69 7.31
C ASN A 152 -19.58 -6.47 7.58
N ARG A 153 -20.01 -5.23 7.82
CA ARG A 153 -21.41 -4.80 8.00
C ARG A 153 -21.86 -3.88 6.86
N ALA A 154 -21.03 -3.65 5.84
CA ALA A 154 -21.34 -2.80 4.71
C ALA A 154 -22.39 -3.44 3.80
N VAL A 155 -23.65 -3.38 4.22
CA VAL A 155 -24.79 -3.83 3.44
C VAL A 155 -24.83 -3.04 2.13
N GLY A 156 -24.68 -3.75 1.01
CA GLY A 156 -24.87 -3.20 -0.33
C GLY A 156 -23.63 -2.72 -1.07
N VAL A 157 -22.43 -2.77 -0.48
CA VAL A 157 -21.20 -2.42 -1.23
C VAL A 157 -20.95 -3.40 -2.38
N ASN A 158 -21.20 -4.69 -2.18
CA ASN A 158 -21.08 -5.68 -3.26
C ASN A 158 -22.06 -5.38 -4.40
N GLN A 159 -23.30 -5.04 -4.07
CA GLN A 159 -24.34 -4.70 -5.05
C GLN A 159 -23.99 -3.42 -5.82
N LEU A 160 -23.42 -2.42 -5.14
CA LEU A 160 -22.94 -1.20 -5.77
C LEU A 160 -21.78 -1.47 -6.73
N VAL A 161 -20.81 -2.30 -6.33
CA VAL A 161 -19.70 -2.69 -7.21
C VAL A 161 -20.22 -3.50 -8.40
N GLU A 162 -21.12 -4.45 -8.19
CA GLU A 162 -21.78 -5.21 -9.26
C GLU A 162 -22.51 -4.29 -10.22
N GLN A 163 -23.21 -3.27 -9.72
CA GLN A 163 -23.87 -2.27 -10.54
C GLN A 163 -22.87 -1.55 -11.45
N PHE A 164 -21.78 -0.99 -10.89
CA PHE A 164 -20.75 -0.32 -11.69
C PHE A 164 -20.10 -1.22 -12.74
N LEU A 165 -19.85 -2.48 -12.38
CA LEU A 165 -19.27 -3.46 -13.30
C LEU A 165 -20.25 -3.84 -14.42
N SER A 166 -21.55 -3.92 -14.12
CA SER A 166 -22.59 -4.23 -15.10
C SER A 166 -22.92 -3.07 -16.04
N GLU A 167 -22.80 -1.82 -15.59
CA GLU A 167 -23.17 -0.64 -16.37
C GLU A 167 -22.13 -0.25 -17.42
N SER A 168 -20.84 -0.53 -17.18
CA SER A 168 -19.77 -0.02 -18.04
C SER A 168 -19.19 -1.06 -19.02
N ASP A 169 -19.25 -2.37 -18.73
CA ASP A 169 -18.60 -3.47 -19.49
C ASP A 169 -17.18 -3.15 -20.05
N VAL A 170 -16.45 -2.27 -19.35
CA VAL A 170 -15.08 -1.91 -19.70
C VAL A 170 -14.09 -2.63 -18.78
N PRO A 171 -12.85 -2.88 -19.24
CA PRO A 171 -11.79 -3.43 -18.40
C PRO A 171 -11.59 -2.58 -17.13
N THR A 172 -11.93 -3.15 -15.96
CA THR A 172 -12.02 -2.43 -14.70
C THR A 172 -11.04 -2.98 -13.66
N ALA A 173 -10.29 -2.09 -12.99
CA ALA A 173 -9.54 -2.43 -11.79
C ALA A 173 -10.31 -2.02 -10.55
N VAL A 174 -10.60 -2.97 -9.66
CA VAL A 174 -11.23 -2.72 -8.37
C VAL A 174 -10.14 -2.78 -7.30
N ILE A 175 -9.88 -1.66 -6.64
CA ILE A 175 -8.83 -1.52 -5.63
C ILE A 175 -9.48 -1.30 -4.26
N LEU A 176 -9.39 -2.28 -3.38
CA LEU A 176 -9.81 -2.16 -1.98
C LEU A 176 -8.64 -1.71 -1.12
N VAL A 177 -8.84 -0.68 -0.31
CA VAL A 177 -7.91 -0.21 0.72
C VAL A 177 -8.55 -0.43 2.07
N THR A 178 -8.02 -1.36 2.86
CA THR A 178 -8.61 -1.76 4.15
C THR A 178 -7.55 -2.28 5.12
N GLU A 179 -7.81 -2.22 6.43
CA GLU A 179 -7.01 -2.92 7.44
C GLU A 179 -7.34 -4.42 7.53
N ASN A 180 -8.51 -4.82 7.00
CA ASN A 180 -9.02 -6.17 7.13
C ASN A 180 -8.45 -7.09 6.05
N MET A 181 -7.65 -8.07 6.48
CA MET A 181 -7.24 -9.17 5.59
C MET A 181 -8.40 -10.11 5.32
N ALA A 182 -8.51 -10.55 4.06
CA ALA A 182 -9.47 -11.56 3.65
C ALA A 182 -9.38 -12.77 4.59
N GLN A 183 -10.51 -13.14 5.16
CA GLN A 183 -10.63 -14.32 6.02
C GLN A 183 -11.54 -15.33 5.32
N PRO A 184 -10.99 -16.34 4.62
CA PRO A 184 -11.78 -17.31 3.87
C PRO A 184 -12.71 -18.14 4.74
N ALA A 185 -12.28 -18.38 5.99
CA ALA A 185 -13.09 -19.03 7.02
C ALA A 185 -14.34 -18.21 7.41
N ARG A 186 -14.36 -16.91 7.11
CA ARG A 186 -15.43 -15.98 7.46
C ARG A 186 -16.07 -15.44 6.17
N LYS A 187 -17.07 -16.15 5.64
CA LYS A 187 -17.81 -15.75 4.41
C LYS A 187 -18.49 -14.37 4.47
N SER A 188 -18.62 -13.78 5.66
CA SER A 188 -19.12 -12.42 5.86
C SER A 188 -18.04 -11.34 5.72
N ASP A 189 -16.79 -11.74 5.45
CA ASP A 189 -15.67 -10.82 5.32
C ASP A 189 -15.78 -10.05 4.00
N ILE A 190 -15.76 -8.72 4.07
CA ILE A 190 -15.99 -7.86 2.90
C ILE A 190 -14.89 -8.01 1.85
N THR A 191 -13.65 -8.21 2.28
CA THR A 191 -12.51 -8.44 1.38
C THR A 191 -12.72 -9.75 0.63
N PHE A 192 -13.12 -10.83 1.32
CA PHE A 192 -13.44 -12.11 0.69
C PHE A 192 -14.62 -12.00 -0.28
N GLN A 193 -15.71 -11.32 0.11
CA GLN A 193 -16.90 -11.18 -0.72
C GLN A 193 -16.62 -10.37 -1.99
N LEU A 194 -15.95 -9.22 -1.87
CA LEU A 194 -15.58 -8.40 -3.02
C LEU A 194 -14.64 -9.15 -3.95
N GLN A 195 -13.66 -9.86 -3.39
CA GLN A 195 -12.75 -10.68 -4.17
C GLN A 195 -13.49 -11.78 -4.94
N TYR A 196 -14.49 -12.41 -4.32
CA TYR A 196 -15.33 -13.40 -4.98
C TYR A 196 -16.17 -12.76 -6.11
N VAL A 197 -16.91 -11.69 -5.80
CA VAL A 197 -17.79 -10.98 -6.73
C VAL A 197 -17.03 -10.44 -7.95
N VAL A 198 -15.92 -9.74 -7.71
CA VAL A 198 -15.06 -9.19 -8.78
C VAL A 198 -14.36 -10.32 -9.52
N GLY A 199 -13.93 -11.37 -8.80
CA GLY A 199 -13.26 -12.52 -9.39
C GLY A 199 -14.11 -13.35 -10.36
N GLN A 200 -15.45 -13.27 -10.28
CA GLN A 200 -16.35 -13.87 -11.26
C GLN A 200 -16.49 -13.04 -12.55
N GLN A 201 -16.06 -11.77 -12.55
CA GLN A 201 -16.19 -10.89 -13.71
C GLN A 201 -15.06 -11.12 -14.71
N ARG A 202 -15.40 -11.25 -15.99
CA ARG A 202 -14.40 -11.46 -17.06
C ARG A 202 -13.51 -10.24 -17.28
N ASN A 203 -14.10 -9.04 -17.19
CA ASN A 203 -13.46 -7.77 -17.49
C ASN A 203 -13.03 -7.01 -16.22
N ALA A 204 -12.88 -7.67 -15.06
CA ALA A 204 -12.44 -7.00 -13.83
C ALA A 204 -11.29 -7.71 -13.12
N CYS A 205 -10.36 -6.92 -12.57
CA CYS A 205 -9.29 -7.40 -11.70
C CYS A 205 -9.42 -6.80 -10.31
N PHE A 206 -9.21 -7.60 -9.28
CA PHE A 206 -9.26 -7.15 -7.89
C PHE A 206 -7.85 -6.88 -7.35
N TYR A 207 -7.67 -5.82 -6.57
CA TYR A 207 -6.40 -5.51 -5.92
C TYR A 207 -6.69 -5.09 -4.48
N ASN A 208 -6.04 -5.73 -3.53
CA ASN A 208 -6.27 -5.46 -2.11
C ASN A 208 -5.02 -4.83 -1.48
N ILE A 209 -5.16 -3.63 -0.94
CA ILE A 209 -4.13 -2.90 -0.23
C ILE A 209 -4.42 -2.98 1.25
N LEU A 210 -3.65 -3.81 1.92
CA LEU A 210 -3.70 -4.01 3.37
C LEU A 210 -3.00 -2.87 4.08
N MET A 211 -3.78 -2.10 4.82
CA MET A 211 -3.26 -1.10 5.73
C MET A 211 -2.58 -1.80 6.91
N SER A 212 -1.29 -2.04 6.77
CA SER A 212 -0.48 -2.71 7.78
C SER A 212 0.93 -2.13 7.81
N MET A 213 1.52 -2.06 9.00
CA MET A 213 2.93 -1.66 9.17
C MET A 213 3.91 -2.79 8.83
N ARG A 214 3.40 -4.00 8.53
CA ARG A 214 4.23 -5.13 8.11
C ARG A 214 4.53 -5.04 6.61
N ASN A 215 5.78 -5.27 6.25
CA ASN A 215 6.17 -5.47 4.85
C ASN A 215 5.71 -6.87 4.43
N ILE A 216 4.62 -6.94 3.68
CA ILE A 216 4.09 -8.18 3.12
C ILE A 216 4.27 -8.07 1.61
N ALA A 217 5.05 -8.99 1.02
CA ALA A 217 5.21 -9.07 -0.43
C ALA A 217 3.85 -9.28 -1.10
N SER A 218 3.72 -8.88 -2.37
CA SER A 218 2.45 -9.09 -3.08
C SER A 218 2.13 -10.58 -3.18
N PHE A 219 0.92 -10.97 -2.82
CA PHE A 219 0.47 -12.36 -2.87
C PHE A 219 -0.76 -12.52 -3.78
N PRO A 220 -0.89 -13.66 -4.47
CA PRO A 220 -2.02 -13.90 -5.37
C PRO A 220 -3.33 -13.94 -4.58
N LEU A 221 -4.40 -13.61 -5.29
CA LEU A 221 -5.75 -13.75 -4.79
C LEU A 221 -6.19 -15.22 -4.83
N GLU A 222 -6.93 -15.66 -3.81
CA GLU A 222 -7.62 -16.96 -3.78
C GLU A 222 -8.64 -17.18 -4.91
N PHE A 223 -9.39 -16.12 -5.26
CA PHE A 223 -10.39 -16.10 -6.34
C PHE A 223 -10.06 -15.02 -7.37
N GLY A 224 -10.45 -15.28 -8.62
CA GLY A 224 -10.33 -14.36 -9.75
C GLY A 224 -9.23 -14.73 -10.73
N ASN A 225 -9.39 -14.29 -11.97
CA ASN A 225 -8.43 -14.55 -13.05
C ASN A 225 -7.23 -13.59 -13.02
N CYS A 226 -7.34 -12.48 -12.28
CA CYS A 226 -6.28 -11.47 -12.18
C CYS A 226 -6.41 -10.66 -10.90
N GLY A 227 -5.26 -10.16 -10.43
CA GLY A 227 -5.19 -9.37 -9.20
C GLY A 227 -4.16 -9.88 -8.21
N PHE A 228 -3.92 -9.09 -7.17
CA PHE A 228 -3.07 -9.48 -6.04
C PHE A 228 -3.34 -8.59 -4.83
N SER A 229 -2.94 -9.08 -3.66
CA SER A 229 -2.92 -8.30 -2.43
C SER A 229 -1.51 -7.81 -2.11
N LEU A 230 -1.38 -6.67 -1.44
CA LEU A 230 -0.11 -6.13 -0.96
C LEU A 230 -0.30 -5.26 0.29
N SER A 231 0.80 -4.92 0.96
CA SER A 231 0.81 -4.01 2.11
C SER A 231 0.91 -2.55 1.67
N SER A 232 0.27 -1.64 2.41
CA SER A 232 0.41 -0.19 2.22
C SER A 232 1.86 0.28 2.37
N LYS A 233 2.65 -0.39 3.22
CA LYS A 233 4.07 -0.06 3.41
C LYS A 233 4.91 -0.37 2.16
N SER A 234 4.49 -1.32 1.33
CA SER A 234 5.12 -1.58 0.03
C SER A 234 4.88 -0.45 -0.98
N LEU A 235 3.94 0.47 -0.70
CA LEU A 235 3.58 1.58 -1.58
C LEU A 235 4.07 2.95 -1.07
N SER A 236 4.87 2.97 0.01
CA SER A 236 5.37 4.22 0.59
C SER A 236 6.28 4.98 -0.38
N HIS A 237 7.10 4.26 -1.15
CA HIS A 237 8.09 4.86 -2.03
C HIS A 237 7.50 5.15 -3.44
N PRO A 238 7.80 6.31 -4.07
CA PRO A 238 7.25 6.67 -5.38
C PRO A 238 7.53 5.67 -6.50
N ARG A 239 8.69 5.00 -6.47
CA ARG A 239 9.05 3.95 -7.42
C ARG A 239 8.11 2.75 -7.31
N GLU A 240 7.88 2.28 -6.09
CA GLU A 240 7.02 1.12 -5.83
C GLU A 240 5.56 1.43 -6.14
N MET A 241 5.08 2.62 -5.77
CA MET A 241 3.74 3.08 -6.17
C MET A 241 3.59 3.09 -7.70
N SER A 242 4.59 3.59 -8.42
CA SER A 242 4.52 3.67 -9.88
C SER A 242 4.60 2.28 -10.52
N HIS A 243 5.39 1.37 -9.95
CA HIS A 243 5.40 -0.03 -10.38
C HIS A 243 4.04 -0.71 -10.13
N PHE A 244 3.41 -0.46 -8.99
CA PHE A 244 2.06 -0.93 -8.70
C PHE A 244 1.03 -0.38 -9.70
N VAL A 245 1.00 0.93 -9.92
CA VAL A 245 0.13 1.57 -10.92
C VAL A 245 0.38 0.98 -12.31
N GLY A 246 1.63 0.76 -12.70
CA GLY A 246 2.00 0.11 -13.96
C GLY A 246 1.41 -1.29 -14.10
N ARG A 247 1.50 -2.12 -13.06
CA ARG A 247 0.92 -3.49 -13.02
C ARG A 247 -0.60 -3.52 -13.02
N VAL A 248 -1.24 -2.47 -12.50
CA VAL A 248 -2.70 -2.34 -12.55
C VAL A 248 -3.14 -1.94 -13.96
N LEU A 249 -2.52 -0.91 -14.53
CA LEU A 249 -3.00 -0.24 -15.74
C LEU A 249 -2.50 -0.84 -17.05
N PHE A 250 -1.39 -1.55 -17.05
CA PHE A 250 -0.75 -2.05 -18.26
C PHE A 250 -0.47 -3.55 -18.21
N LYS A 251 -0.34 -4.14 -19.38
CA LYS A 251 0.27 -5.46 -19.60
C LYS A 251 1.53 -5.31 -20.45
N GLY A 252 2.28 -6.41 -20.61
CA GLY A 252 3.45 -6.45 -21.47
C GLY A 252 3.14 -6.05 -22.93
N PRO A 253 4.17 -5.92 -23.77
CA PRO A 253 3.98 -5.64 -25.18
C PRO A 253 3.05 -6.67 -25.84
N ALA A 254 2.31 -6.23 -26.85
CA ALA A 254 1.48 -7.12 -27.64
C ALA A 254 2.35 -8.08 -28.47
N ASP A 255 1.82 -9.29 -28.61
CA ASP A 255 2.26 -10.35 -29.50
C ASP A 255 0.93 -10.90 -30.08
N SER A 256 0.58 -10.39 -31.27
CA SER A 256 -0.76 -10.51 -31.85
C SER A 256 -0.99 -11.87 -32.50
N ASP A 257 0.05 -12.48 -33.07
CA ASP A 257 -0.02 -13.80 -33.68
C ASP A 257 0.47 -14.93 -32.76
N GLY A 258 1.05 -14.59 -31.61
CA GLY A 258 1.39 -15.52 -30.53
C GLY A 258 2.59 -16.40 -30.85
N ASP A 259 3.48 -15.93 -31.70
CA ASP A 259 4.68 -16.66 -32.12
C ASP A 259 5.87 -16.50 -31.15
N GLY A 260 5.76 -15.59 -30.18
CA GLY A 260 6.75 -15.28 -29.16
C GLY A 260 7.62 -14.05 -29.45
N ILE A 261 7.39 -13.36 -30.58
CA ILE A 261 8.03 -12.09 -30.94
C ILE A 261 7.00 -10.97 -30.83
N TYR A 262 7.32 -9.94 -30.03
CA TYR A 262 6.40 -8.83 -29.85
C TYR A 262 6.20 -8.02 -31.14
N ASP A 263 4.98 -7.52 -31.36
CA ASP A 263 4.54 -6.80 -32.58
C ASP A 263 5.48 -5.66 -32.99
N TYR A 264 6.07 -4.95 -32.02
CA TYR A 264 6.97 -3.83 -32.30
C TYR A 264 8.36 -4.26 -32.82
N ARG A 265 8.68 -5.56 -32.76
CA ARG A 265 9.92 -6.19 -33.27
C ARG A 265 9.65 -7.19 -34.39
N ASP A 266 8.41 -7.63 -34.55
CA ASP A 266 8.03 -8.62 -35.54
C ASP A 266 7.98 -8.00 -36.95
N ARG A 267 8.69 -8.64 -37.89
CA ARG A 267 8.73 -8.26 -39.31
C ARG A 267 7.80 -9.11 -40.16
N CYS A 268 7.34 -10.23 -39.64
CA CYS A 268 6.51 -11.21 -40.31
C CYS A 268 5.21 -11.40 -39.50
N PRO A 269 4.30 -10.41 -39.50
CA PRO A 269 3.01 -10.59 -38.86
C PRO A 269 2.23 -11.73 -39.51
N ASP A 270 1.47 -12.48 -38.72
CA ASP A 270 0.66 -13.65 -39.12
C ASP A 270 1.41 -15.00 -39.13
N THR A 271 2.45 -15.12 -38.30
CA THR A 271 3.15 -16.39 -38.09
C THR A 271 2.33 -17.30 -37.18
N SER A 272 2.13 -18.55 -37.60
CA SER A 272 1.23 -19.45 -36.89
C SER A 272 1.84 -19.89 -35.55
N VAL A 273 1.08 -19.74 -34.47
CA VAL A 273 1.42 -20.20 -33.11
C VAL A 273 2.06 -21.59 -33.11
N GLY A 274 3.17 -21.73 -32.39
CA GLY A 274 3.85 -23.01 -32.17
C GLY A 274 4.80 -23.44 -33.29
N ARG A 275 4.96 -22.63 -34.35
CA ARG A 275 6.01 -22.82 -35.34
C ARG A 275 7.31 -22.18 -34.89
N VAL A 276 8.43 -22.74 -35.36
CA VAL A 276 9.76 -22.20 -35.05
C VAL A 276 9.99 -20.95 -35.90
N VAL A 277 10.05 -19.81 -35.24
CA VAL A 277 10.37 -18.50 -35.82
C VAL A 277 11.80 -18.09 -35.51
N ASN A 278 12.34 -17.14 -36.27
CA ASN A 278 13.63 -16.51 -36.01
C ASN A 278 13.46 -15.24 -35.14
N TYR A 279 14.54 -14.50 -34.92
CA TYR A 279 14.50 -13.28 -34.10
C TYR A 279 13.71 -12.12 -34.72
N ASP A 280 13.40 -12.21 -36.01
CA ASP A 280 12.58 -11.25 -36.76
C ASP A 280 11.09 -11.66 -36.80
N GLY A 281 10.69 -12.77 -36.17
CA GLY A 281 9.32 -13.31 -36.22
C GLY A 281 9.01 -14.19 -37.44
N CYS A 282 9.93 -14.27 -38.42
CA CYS A 282 9.68 -15.04 -39.63
C CYS A 282 9.93 -16.54 -39.42
N TYR A 283 9.19 -17.40 -40.13
CA TYR A 283 9.41 -18.85 -40.12
C TYR A 283 10.87 -19.20 -40.40
N ARG A 284 11.48 -20.00 -39.52
CA ARG A 284 12.86 -20.47 -39.71
C ARG A 284 12.99 -21.44 -40.89
N PHE A 285 11.90 -22.12 -41.22
CA PHE A 285 11.83 -23.08 -42.32
C PHE A 285 10.61 -22.72 -43.18
N GLU A 286 10.87 -22.31 -44.43
CA GLU A 286 9.80 -22.09 -45.40
C GLU A 286 8.96 -23.35 -45.54
N SER A 287 7.63 -23.20 -45.50
CA SER A 287 6.69 -24.29 -45.76
C SER A 287 6.84 -24.76 -47.21
N GLY A 288 7.73 -25.72 -47.46
CA GLY A 288 7.85 -26.31 -48.79
C GLY A 288 9.05 -27.21 -49.11
N ARG A 289 10.04 -27.47 -48.23
CA ARG A 289 11.12 -28.44 -48.51
C ARG A 289 11.61 -29.15 -47.26
#